data_AF-A0A519K7K8-F1
#
_entry.id   AF-A0A519K7K8-F1
#
_cell.length_a   1.000
_cell.length_b   1.000
_cell.length_c   1.000
_cell.angle_alpha   90.00
_cell.angle_beta   90.00
_cell.angle_gamma   90.00
#
_symmetry.space_group_name_H-M   'P 1'
#
loop_
_entity.id
_entity.type
_entity.pdbx_description
1 polymer ?
#
loop_
_entity_poly.entity_id
_entity_poly.type
_entity_poly.pdbx_seq_one_letter_code
_entity_poly.pdbx_strand_id
1 'polypeptide(L)'
;MSTISLTEKSLARLIELDNQIAALNTEKIKLLLASLGLTASESDFEKMLDWDLIIITVPDKQMGTQLNRLCAYVPNLKFVVDKEAGLFKAIQGSKGKRVWKDR
;
A
#
# COMPACT_ATOMS: atom_id res chain seq x y z
N MET A 1 26.49 15.95 -20.70
CA MET A 1 25.18 15.33 -20.43
C MET A 1 25.37 13.83 -20.55
N SER A 2 25.16 13.08 -19.48
CA SER A 2 25.34 11.63 -19.47
C SER A 2 24.14 10.98 -20.16
N THR A 3 24.34 10.45 -21.37
CA THR A 3 23.29 9.71 -22.10
C THR A 3 23.14 8.33 -21.45
N ILE A 4 22.05 8.14 -20.72
CA ILE A 4 21.71 6.83 -20.15
C ILE A 4 21.26 5.93 -21.31
N SER A 5 22.08 4.97 -21.71
CA SER A 5 21.72 3.93 -22.69
C SER A 5 21.21 2.68 -21.96
N LEU A 6 19.91 2.62 -21.72
CA LEU A 6 19.26 1.39 -21.24
C LEU A 6 19.20 0.38 -22.39
N THR A 7 19.84 -0.77 -22.22
CA THR A 7 19.73 -1.87 -23.18
C THR A 7 18.39 -2.58 -23.05
N GLU A 8 17.88 -3.19 -24.12
CA GLU A 8 16.62 -3.98 -24.10
C GLU A 8 16.63 -5.07 -23.02
N LYS A 9 17.80 -5.69 -22.77
CA LYS A 9 17.98 -6.68 -21.69
C LYS A 9 17.80 -6.07 -20.29
N SER A 10 18.32 -4.86 -20.08
CA SER A 10 18.16 -4.13 -18.82
C SER A 10 16.69 -3.76 -18.58
N LEU A 11 15.98 -3.34 -19.63
CA LEU A 11 14.54 -3.03 -19.55
C LEU A 11 13.71 -4.27 -19.21
N ALA A 12 13.97 -5.40 -19.88
CA ALA A 12 13.29 -6.66 -19.59
C ALA A 12 13.51 -7.10 -18.13
N ARG A 13 14.74 -6.96 -17.61
CA ARG A 13 15.05 -7.31 -16.23
C ARG A 13 14.37 -6.38 -15.22
N LEU A 14 14.22 -5.10 -15.53
CA LEU A 14 13.48 -4.15 -14.68
C LEU A 14 12.00 -4.53 -14.58
N ILE A 15 11.36 -4.86 -15.71
CA ILE A 15 9.96 -5.31 -15.73
C ILE A 15 9.77 -6.58 -14.87
N GLU A 16 10.71 -7.52 -14.96
CA GLU A 16 10.66 -8.74 -14.15
C GLU A 16 10.75 -8.43 -12.64
N LEU A 17 11.63 -7.51 -12.25
CA LEU A 17 11.77 -7.06 -10.86
C LEU A 17 10.50 -6.35 -10.38
N ASP A 18 9.90 -5.48 -11.20
CA ASP A 18 8.66 -4.78 -10.87
C ASP A 18 7.52 -5.78 -10.63
N ASN A 19 7.40 -6.82 -11.45
CA ASN A 19 6.40 -7.87 -11.27
C ASN A 19 6.62 -8.67 -9.97
N GLN A 20 7.87 -9.00 -9.63
CA GLN A 20 8.21 -9.66 -8.37
C GLN A 20 7.86 -8.79 -7.17
N ILE A 21 8.17 -7.49 -7.23
CA ILE A 21 7.83 -6.52 -6.18
C ILE A 21 6.31 -6.40 -6.03
N ALA A 22 5.56 -6.38 -7.14
CA ALA A 22 4.10 -6.32 -7.11
C ALA A 22 3.49 -7.55 -6.41
N ALA A 23 4.00 -8.76 -6.71
CA ALA A 23 3.57 -9.98 -6.04
C ALA A 23 3.86 -9.94 -4.53
N LEU A 24 5.09 -9.57 -4.13
CA LEU A 24 5.46 -9.44 -2.72
C LEU A 24 4.63 -8.39 -1.98
N ASN A 25 4.33 -7.26 -2.62
CA ASN A 25 3.48 -6.23 -2.05
C ASN A 25 2.05 -6.74 -1.82
N THR A 26 1.52 -7.54 -2.75
CA THR A 26 0.19 -8.16 -2.63
C THR A 26 0.11 -9.10 -1.43
N GLU A 27 1.08 -10.00 -1.29
CA GLU A 27 1.17 -10.91 -0.13
C GLU A 27 1.26 -10.14 1.19
N LYS A 28 2.04 -9.06 1.20
CA LYS A 28 2.20 -8.21 2.38
C LYS A 28 0.89 -7.54 2.79
N ILE A 29 0.10 -7.03 1.84
CA ILE A 29 -1.23 -6.47 2.12
C ILE A 29 -2.13 -7.55 2.73
N LYS A 30 -2.16 -8.76 2.12
CA LYS A 30 -2.96 -9.89 2.61
C LYS A 30 -2.61 -10.26 4.06
N LEU A 31 -1.32 -10.36 4.37
CA LEU A 31 -0.83 -10.68 5.71
C LEU A 31 -1.21 -9.59 6.73
N LEU A 32 -1.06 -8.31 6.36
CA LEU A 32 -1.43 -7.20 7.23
C LEU A 32 -2.92 -7.14 7.52
N LEU A 33 -3.76 -7.32 6.51
CA LEU A 33 -5.22 -7.36 6.67
C LEU A 33 -5.61 -8.51 7.62
N ALA A 34 -5.06 -9.70 7.41
CA ALA A 34 -5.28 -10.85 8.29
C ALA A 34 -4.83 -10.57 9.74
N SER A 35 -3.65 -9.96 9.95
CA SER A 35 -3.16 -9.59 11.28
C SER A 35 -4.02 -8.55 11.98
N LEU A 36 -4.74 -7.71 11.23
CA LEU A 36 -5.66 -6.71 11.76
C LEU A 36 -7.10 -7.24 11.93
N GLY A 37 -7.34 -8.52 11.65
CA GLY A 37 -8.67 -9.13 11.68
C GLY A 37 -9.59 -8.69 10.54
N LEU A 38 -9.05 -7.98 9.54
CA LEU A 38 -9.77 -7.57 8.33
C LEU A 38 -9.77 -8.74 7.35
N THR A 39 -10.73 -9.64 7.50
CA THR A 39 -10.92 -10.74 6.57
C THR A 39 -11.73 -10.26 5.37
N ALA A 40 -11.11 -10.29 4.19
CA ALA A 40 -11.79 -10.10 2.91
C ALA A 40 -11.92 -11.46 2.22
N SER A 41 -13.02 -11.68 1.52
CA SER A 41 -13.10 -12.81 0.58
C SER A 41 -12.03 -12.63 -0.51
N GLU A 42 -11.64 -13.71 -1.18
CA GLU A 42 -10.66 -13.64 -2.27
C GLU A 42 -11.12 -12.68 -3.38
N SER A 43 -12.41 -12.72 -3.73
CA SER A 43 -13.01 -11.79 -4.71
C SER A 43 -13.07 -10.34 -4.26
N ASP A 44 -13.23 -10.07 -2.97
CA ASP A 44 -13.23 -8.69 -2.46
C ASP A 44 -11.80 -8.15 -2.37
N PHE A 45 -10.84 -9.02 -2.04
CA PHE A 45 -9.43 -8.68 -2.03
C PHE A 45 -8.93 -8.30 -3.43
N GLU A 46 -9.30 -9.06 -4.46
CA GLU A 46 -8.96 -8.72 -5.85
C GLU A 46 -9.48 -7.32 -6.23
N LYS A 47 -10.75 -7.02 -5.92
CA LYS A 47 -11.32 -5.68 -6.16
C LYS A 47 -10.62 -4.58 -5.37
N MET A 48 -10.12 -4.89 -4.17
CA MET A 48 -9.35 -3.93 -3.37
C MET A 48 -7.97 -3.66 -3.96
N LEU A 49 -7.34 -4.63 -4.62
CA LEU A 49 -6.05 -4.43 -5.28
C LEU A 49 -6.15 -3.48 -6.48
N ASP A 50 -7.31 -3.43 -7.14
CA ASP A 50 -7.62 -2.46 -8.20
C ASP A 50 -7.78 -1.03 -7.69
N TRP A 51 -7.86 -0.82 -6.37
CA TRP A 51 -7.98 0.52 -5.82
C TRP A 51 -6.67 1.30 -5.95
N ASP A 52 -6.80 2.56 -6.38
CA ASP A 52 -5.68 3.51 -6.39
C ASP A 52 -4.98 3.63 -5.02
N LEU A 53 -5.76 3.55 -3.94
CA LEU A 53 -5.29 3.59 -2.56
C LEU A 53 -6.27 2.87 -1.63
N ILE A 54 -5.75 1.93 -0.84
CA ILE A 54 -6.41 1.29 0.29
C ILE A 54 -6.08 2.11 1.55
N ILE A 55 -7.09 2.65 2.19
CA ILE A 55 -6.97 3.36 3.47
C ILE A 55 -7.48 2.45 4.58
N ILE A 56 -6.66 2.22 5.60
CA ILE A 56 -7.07 1.49 6.82
C ILE A 56 -7.10 2.47 7.99
N THR A 57 -8.26 2.62 8.63
CA THR A 57 -8.39 3.43 9.84
C THR A 57 -7.87 2.68 11.06
N VAL A 58 -7.10 3.35 11.91
CA VAL A 58 -6.54 2.79 13.15
C VAL A 58 -6.84 3.72 14.33
N PRO A 59 -7.16 3.18 15.52
CA PRO A 59 -7.52 4.00 16.68
C PRO A 59 -6.32 4.70 17.32
N ASP A 60 -5.13 4.10 17.21
CA ASP A 60 -3.92 4.59 17.87
C ASP A 60 -2.89 5.21 16.90
N LYS A 61 -2.31 6.34 17.31
CA LYS A 61 -1.34 7.10 16.51
C LYS A 61 0.02 6.43 16.42
N GLN A 62 0.47 5.77 17.49
CA GLN A 62 1.75 5.06 17.47
C GLN A 62 1.67 3.85 16.53
N MET A 63 0.58 3.09 16.62
CA MET A 63 0.25 1.97 15.73
C MET A 63 0.17 2.43 14.27
N GLY A 64 -0.55 3.51 13.97
CA GLY A 64 -0.61 4.06 12.60
C GLY A 64 0.75 4.47 12.06
N THR A 65 1.63 5.01 12.90
CA THR A 65 3.00 5.36 12.50
C THR A 65 3.84 4.11 12.21
N GLN A 66 3.74 3.08 13.05
CA GLN A 66 4.46 1.82 12.88
C GLN A 66 3.99 1.06 11.63
N LEU A 67 2.68 0.95 11.42
CA LEU A 67 2.10 0.28 10.24
C LEU A 67 2.46 1.00 8.94
N ASN A 68 2.42 2.34 8.92
CA ASN A 68 2.88 3.10 7.76
C ASN A 68 4.38 2.92 7.48
N ARG A 69 5.22 2.74 8.50
CA ARG A 69 6.65 2.42 8.30
C ARG A 69 6.83 1.04 7.69
N LEU A 70 6.08 0.04 8.18
CA LEU A 70 6.11 -1.30 7.62
C LEU A 70 5.66 -1.30 6.15
N CYS A 71 4.75 -0.41 5.77
CA CYS A 71 4.17 -0.35 4.43
C CYS A 71 4.76 0.74 3.53
N ALA A 72 5.92 1.31 3.89
CA ALA A 72 6.52 2.42 3.14
C ALA A 72 6.75 2.13 1.65
N TYR A 73 6.94 0.85 1.30
CA TYR A 73 7.17 0.39 -0.08
C TYR A 73 5.94 -0.24 -0.75
N VAL A 74 4.76 -0.17 -0.10
CA VAL A 74 3.48 -0.62 -0.65
C VAL A 74 2.74 0.62 -1.17
N PRO A 75 2.76 0.88 -2.49
CA PRO A 75 2.38 2.19 -3.04
C PRO A 75 0.88 2.51 -2.96
N ASN A 76 0.04 1.50 -2.72
CA ASN A 76 -1.42 1.58 -2.67
C ASN A 76 -1.98 1.32 -1.26
N LEU A 77 -1.18 1.38 -0.19
CA LEU A 77 -1.66 1.16 1.18
C LEU A 77 -1.30 2.32 2.11
N LYS A 78 -2.26 2.77 2.92
CA LYS A 78 -2.05 3.82 3.92
C LYS A 78 -2.88 3.60 5.18
N PHE A 79 -2.27 3.82 6.33
CA PHE A 79 -2.95 3.81 7.63
C PHE A 79 -3.26 5.24 8.06
N VAL A 80 -4.50 5.51 8.43
CA VAL A 80 -4.98 6.81 8.89
C VAL A 80 -5.50 6.68 10.30
N VAL A 81 -5.11 7.60 11.18
CA VAL A 81 -5.56 7.59 12.56
C VAL A 81 -6.96 8.18 12.62
N ASP A 82 -7.89 7.41 13.17
CA ASP A 82 -9.25 7.84 13.47
C ASP A 82 -9.58 7.40 14.90
N LYS A 83 -9.68 8.36 15.81
CA LYS A 83 -9.92 8.11 17.24
C LYS A 83 -11.38 7.77 17.54
N GLU A 84 -12.28 8.04 16.60
CA GLU A 84 -13.71 7.73 16.72
C GLU A 84 -14.03 6.36 16.09
N ALA A 85 -13.10 5.81 15.30
CA ALA A 85 -13.20 4.46 14.78
C ALA A 85 -13.03 3.43 15.92
N GLY A 86 -14.14 2.85 16.37
CA GLY A 86 -14.12 1.74 17.32
C GLY A 86 -13.49 0.44 16.79
N LEU A 87 -13.28 0.32 15.48
CA LEU A 87 -12.71 -0.84 14.78
C LEU A 87 -11.87 -0.41 13.56
N PHE A 88 -10.98 -1.30 13.11
CA PHE A 88 -10.28 -1.13 11.84
C PHE A 88 -11.27 -1.15 10.67
N LYS A 89 -11.13 -0.22 9.71
CA LYS A 89 -11.97 -0.18 8.51
C LYS A 89 -11.12 0.08 7.27
N ALA A 90 -11.34 -0.72 6.23
CA ALA A 90 -10.78 -0.50 4.90
C ALA A 90 -11.71 0.41 4.08
N ILE A 91 -11.16 1.44 3.45
CA ILE A 91 -11.89 2.42 2.64
C ILE A 91 -11.09 2.71 1.37
N GLN A 92 -11.77 2.86 0.25
CA GLN A 92 -11.16 3.30 -0.99
C GLN A 92 -10.76 4.78 -0.88
N GLY A 93 -9.48 5.05 -1.08
CA GLY A 93 -8.91 6.39 -1.12
C GLY A 93 -8.50 6.80 -2.53
N SER A 94 -8.21 8.09 -2.69
CA SER A 94 -7.62 8.65 -3.91
C SER A 94 -6.23 9.20 -3.62
N LYS A 95 -5.24 8.95 -4.48
CA LYS A 95 -3.87 9.53 -4.35
C LYS A 95 -3.82 11.06 -4.52
N GLY A 96 -4.90 11.69 -4.99
CA GLY A 96 -5.00 13.13 -5.24
C GLY A 96 -4.81 14.05 -4.03
N LYS A 97 -4.87 13.53 -2.79
CA LYS A 97 -4.60 14.31 -1.56
C LYS A 97 -3.31 13.87 -0.86
N ARG A 98 -2.16 13.99 -1.54
CA ARG A 98 -0.89 14.22 -0.83
C ARG A 98 -0.90 15.68 -0.37
N VAL A 99 -1.52 15.94 0.78
CA VAL A 99 -1.21 17.16 1.53
C VAL A 99 0.23 16.98 2.00
N TRP A 100 1.18 17.49 1.21
CA TRP A 100 2.48 17.85 1.75
C TRP A 100 2.16 18.85 2.86
N LYS A 101 2.34 18.42 4.12
CA LYS A 101 2.45 19.41 5.19
C LYS A 101 3.76 20.11 4.92
N ASP A 102 3.67 21.30 4.33
CA ASP A 102 4.76 22.26 4.29
C ASP A 102 5.35 22.33 5.71
N ARG A 103 6.63 22.00 5.79
CA ARG A 103 7.46 22.19 6.98
C ARG A 103 8.16 23.52 6.86
#